data_AF-A0A348YNU1-F1
#
_entry.id   AF-A0A348YNU1-F1
#
_cell.length_a   1.000
_cell.length_b   1.000
_cell.length_c   1.000
_cell.angle_alpha   90.00
_cell.angle_beta   90.00
_cell.angle_gamma   90.00
#
_symmetry.space_group_name_H-M   'P 1'
#
loop_
_entity.id
_entity.type
_entity.pdbx_description
1 polymer ?
#
loop_
_entity_poly.entity_id
_entity_poly.type
_entity_poly.pdbx_seq_one_letter_code
_entity_poly.pdbx_strand_id
1 'polypeptide(L)'
;GLFKTKGVGQKIMADALNTPVWVMTTAGEGGPWGVAILAAYLVNKNEGETLPQYLDSRVFASSQGEKIDPEATGVAGFNKFMENYKSCLKVERAATECMPE
;
A
#
# COMPACT_ATOMS: atom_id res chain seq x y z
N GLY A 1 6.48 8.60 2.09
CA GLY A 1 5.56 7.45 2.02
C GLY A 1 6.30 6.30 1.42
N LEU A 2 6.03 5.09 1.90
CA LEU A 2 6.68 3.84 1.48
C LEU A 2 6.73 3.65 -0.05
N PHE A 3 5.70 4.12 -0.77
CA PHE A 3 5.57 3.96 -2.23
C PHE A 3 6.08 5.15 -3.06
N LYS A 4 6.83 6.09 -2.47
CA LYS A 4 7.36 7.24 -3.23
C LYS A 4 8.40 6.84 -4.28
N THR A 5 9.22 5.83 -3.97
CA THR A 5 10.19 5.26 -4.91
C THR A 5 9.50 4.14 -5.68
N LYS A 6 9.36 4.34 -6.99
CA LYS A 6 8.77 3.34 -7.90
C LYS A 6 9.51 2.01 -7.79
N GLY A 7 8.78 0.91 -7.83
CA GLY A 7 9.31 -0.46 -7.80
C GLY A 7 9.71 -0.95 -6.41
N VAL A 8 10.35 -0.13 -5.58
CA VAL A 8 10.98 -0.61 -4.34
C VAL A 8 9.98 -1.00 -3.26
N GLY A 9 9.17 -0.05 -2.78
CA GLY A 9 8.22 -0.31 -1.69
C GLY A 9 7.10 -1.26 -2.09
N GLN A 10 6.66 -1.17 -3.36
CA GLN A 10 5.67 -2.07 -3.95
C GLN A 10 6.19 -3.51 -3.98
N LYS A 11 7.43 -3.73 -4.44
CA LYS A 11 8.03 -5.06 -4.52
C LYS A 11 8.21 -5.70 -3.16
N ILE A 12 8.76 -4.95 -2.21
CA ILE A 12 8.94 -5.42 -0.83
C ILE A 12 7.59 -5.84 -0.24
N MET A 13 6.55 -5.04 -0.42
CA MET A 13 5.21 -5.36 0.09
C MET A 13 4.59 -6.57 -0.64
N ALA A 14 4.71 -6.65 -1.96
CA ALA A 14 4.18 -7.76 -2.75
C ALA A 14 4.80 -9.09 -2.32
N ASP A 15 6.12 -9.12 -2.19
CA ASP A 15 6.87 -10.29 -1.73
C ASP A 15 6.53 -10.66 -0.28
N ALA A 16 6.45 -9.66 0.61
CA ALA A 16 6.16 -9.87 2.02
C ALA A 16 4.75 -10.47 2.24
N LEU A 17 3.78 -10.05 1.45
CA LEU A 17 2.38 -10.49 1.55
C LEU A 17 2.05 -11.65 0.58
N ASN A 18 3.01 -12.04 -0.26
CA ASN A 18 2.81 -12.98 -1.37
C ASN A 18 1.53 -12.66 -2.19
N THR A 19 1.30 -11.37 -2.45
CA THR A 19 0.07 -10.86 -3.06
C THR A 19 0.40 -9.72 -4.01
N PRO A 20 -0.24 -9.60 -5.18
CA PRO A 20 0.00 -8.48 -6.09
C PRO A 20 -0.34 -7.14 -5.45
N VAL A 21 0.52 -6.13 -5.64
CA VAL A 21 0.33 -4.77 -5.12
C VAL A 21 0.07 -3.81 -6.28
N TRP A 22 -1.00 -3.03 -6.16
CA TRP A 22 -1.33 -1.96 -7.08
C TRP A 22 -1.15 -0.60 -6.40
N VAL A 23 -0.45 0.31 -7.06
CA VAL A 23 -0.28 1.69 -6.58
C VAL A 23 -0.68 2.66 -7.69
N MET A 24 -1.57 3.58 -7.37
CA MET A 24 -1.97 4.67 -8.26
C MET A 24 -1.10 5.90 -8.02
N THR A 25 -0.96 6.77 -9.02
CA THR A 25 -0.26 8.06 -8.89
C THR A 25 -0.85 8.96 -7.78
N THR A 26 -2.13 8.78 -7.44
CA THR A 26 -2.85 9.52 -6.39
C THR A 26 -2.75 8.89 -4.99
N ALA A 27 -1.95 7.83 -4.81
CA ALA A 27 -1.81 7.14 -3.52
C ALA A 27 -1.28 8.03 -2.37
N GLY A 28 -0.77 9.23 -2.68
CA GLY A 28 -0.30 10.20 -1.69
C GLY A 28 -1.38 11.13 -1.11
N GLU A 29 -2.57 11.18 -1.70
CA GLU A 29 -3.60 12.19 -1.37
C GLU A 29 -4.42 11.85 -0.12
N GLY A 30 -4.58 10.56 0.18
CA GLY A 30 -5.18 10.08 1.42
C GLY A 30 -6.68 10.37 1.60
N GLY A 31 -7.15 10.29 2.85
CA GLY A 31 -8.57 10.36 3.21
C GLY A 31 -9.29 11.68 2.82
N PRO A 32 -8.70 12.86 3.08
CA PRO A 32 -9.33 14.14 2.73
C PRO A 32 -9.66 14.28 1.24
N TRP A 33 -8.80 13.75 0.37
CA TRP A 33 -9.05 13.72 -1.07
C TRP A 33 -10.23 12.83 -1.44
N GLY A 34 -10.36 11.68 -0.79
CA GLY A 34 -11.55 10.82 -0.93
C GLY A 34 -12.84 11.55 -0.53
N VAL A 35 -12.83 12.32 0.56
CA VAL A 35 -13.99 13.13 0.98
C VAL A 35 -14.32 14.21 -0.06
N ALA A 36 -13.30 14.87 -0.62
CA ALA A 36 -13.49 15.86 -1.68
C ALA A 36 -14.10 15.23 -2.95
N ILE A 37 -13.68 14.03 -3.33
CA ILE A 37 -14.27 13.29 -4.46
C ILE A 37 -15.74 12.95 -4.19
N LEU A 38 -16.08 12.51 -2.98
CA LEU A 38 -17.46 12.20 -2.62
C LEU A 38 -18.35 13.45 -2.68
N ALA A 39 -17.86 14.58 -2.16
CA ALA A 39 -18.55 15.86 -2.30
C ALA A 39 -18.71 16.26 -3.78
N ALA A 40 -17.65 16.13 -4.58
CA ALA A 40 -17.70 16.43 -6.01
C ALA A 40 -18.66 15.51 -6.77
N TYR A 41 -18.78 14.23 -6.39
CA TYR A 41 -19.74 13.30 -6.97
C TYR A 41 -21.19 13.76 -6.71
N LEU A 42 -21.51 14.20 -5.48
CA LEU A 42 -22.86 14.68 -5.16
C LEU A 42 -23.26 15.92 -5.97
N VAL A 43 -22.29 16.77 -6.34
CA VAL A 43 -22.55 18.00 -7.09
C VAL A 43 -22.54 17.77 -8.61
N ASN A 44 -21.67 16.90 -9.12
CA ASN A 44 -21.34 16.84 -10.56
C ASN A 44 -21.77 15.54 -11.26
N LYS A 45 -22.39 14.59 -10.57
CA LYS A 45 -22.84 13.33 -11.19
C LYS A 45 -23.93 13.60 -12.22
N ASN A 46 -23.95 12.79 -13.28
CA ASN A 46 -25.07 12.77 -14.21
C ASN A 46 -26.30 12.09 -13.57
N GLU A 47 -27.48 12.32 -14.14
CA GLU A 47 -28.69 11.65 -13.69
C GLU A 47 -28.56 10.12 -13.86
N GLY A 48 -28.82 9.39 -12.77
CA GLY A 48 -28.66 7.93 -12.73
C GLY A 48 -27.21 7.42 -12.65
N GLU A 49 -26.19 8.28 -12.70
CA GLU A 49 -24.79 7.87 -12.58
C GLU A 49 -24.48 7.40 -11.16
N THR A 50 -23.88 6.20 -11.08
CA THR A 50 -23.45 5.61 -9.81
C THR A 50 -22.06 6.06 -9.43
N LEU A 51 -21.73 5.99 -8.13
CA LEU A 51 -20.40 6.35 -7.64
C LEU A 51 -19.28 5.54 -8.33
N PRO A 52 -19.37 4.20 -8.51
CA PRO A 52 -18.36 3.45 -9.25
C PRO A 52 -18.16 3.96 -10.68
N GLN A 53 -19.24 4.25 -11.40
CA GLN A 53 -19.15 4.78 -12.77
C GLN A 53 -18.48 6.16 -12.80
N TYR A 54 -18.81 7.05 -11.86
CA TYR A 54 -18.19 8.37 -11.76
C TYR A 54 -16.69 8.26 -11.42
N LEU A 55 -16.33 7.38 -10.49
CA LEU A 55 -14.94 7.13 -10.12
C LEU A 55 -14.15 6.63 -11.34
N ASP A 56 -14.63 5.60 -12.02
CA ASP A 56 -13.91 5.00 -13.16
C ASP A 56 -13.81 5.96 -14.36
N SER A 57 -14.91 6.62 -14.71
CA SER A 57 -14.99 7.42 -15.95
C SER A 57 -14.47 8.86 -15.82
N ARG A 58 -14.43 9.42 -14.59
CA ARG A 58 -14.09 10.84 -14.38
C ARG A 58 -12.87 11.03 -13.48
N VAL A 59 -12.82 10.32 -12.36
CA VAL A 59 -11.74 10.50 -11.37
C VAL A 59 -10.51 9.69 -11.75
N PHE A 60 -10.71 8.44 -12.17
CA PHE A 60 -9.64 7.49 -12.45
C PHE A 60 -9.41 7.22 -13.94
N ALA A 61 -10.21 7.81 -14.84
CA ALA A 61 -10.09 7.56 -16.29
C ALA A 61 -8.70 7.88 -16.88
N SER A 62 -7.98 8.84 -16.29
CA SER A 62 -6.60 9.18 -16.67
C SER A 62 -5.57 8.74 -15.64
N SER A 63 -6.00 8.09 -14.56
CA SER A 63 -5.11 7.65 -13.51
C SER A 63 -4.22 6.50 -14.00
N GLN A 64 -2.92 6.67 -13.82
CA GLN A 64 -1.95 5.62 -14.10
C GLN A 64 -1.70 4.84 -12.80
N GLY A 65 -1.78 3.53 -12.91
CA GLY A 65 -1.44 2.60 -11.83
C GLY A 65 -0.34 1.66 -12.29
N GLU A 66 0.50 1.25 -11.35
CA GLU A 66 1.50 0.21 -11.57
C GLU A 66 1.16 -0.99 -10.70
N LYS A 67 1.03 -2.15 -11.35
CA LYS A 67 0.88 -3.44 -10.70
C LYS A 67 2.25 -4.09 -10.59
N ILE A 68 2.59 -4.56 -9.39
CA ILE A 68 3.76 -5.40 -9.15
C ILE A 68 3.30 -6.72 -8.55
N ASP A 69 3.64 -7.80 -9.23
CA ASP A 69 3.42 -9.17 -8.76
C ASP A 69 4.57 -9.61 -7.83
N PRO A 70 4.30 -10.49 -6.85
CA PRO A 70 5.36 -11.08 -6.03
C PRO A 70 6.29 -11.95 -6.86
N GLU A 71 7.56 -12.04 -6.44
CA GLU A 71 8.49 -13.02 -7.00
C GLU A 71 8.82 -14.08 -5.97
N ALA A 72 8.89 -15.34 -6.40
CA ALA A 72 9.15 -16.48 -5.52
C ALA A 72 10.44 -16.32 -4.69
N THR A 73 11.50 -15.75 -5.28
CA THR A 73 12.77 -15.47 -4.60
C THR A 73 12.62 -14.42 -3.50
N GLY A 74 11.84 -13.36 -3.76
CA GLY A 74 11.54 -12.32 -2.80
C GLY A 74 10.68 -12.83 -1.64
N VAL A 75 9.62 -13.59 -1.94
CA VAL A 75 8.76 -14.22 -0.92
C VAL A 75 9.58 -15.14 -0.01
N ALA A 76 10.40 -16.01 -0.59
CA ALA A 76 11.26 -16.91 0.18
C ALA A 76 12.29 -16.15 1.02
N GLY A 77 12.89 -15.09 0.47
CA GLY A 77 13.81 -14.21 1.18
C GLY A 77 13.16 -13.51 2.38
N PHE A 78 11.96 -12.96 2.18
CA PHE A 78 11.21 -12.29 3.25
C PHE A 78 10.79 -13.28 4.35
N ASN A 79 10.33 -14.48 3.99
CA ASN A 79 10.00 -15.51 4.97
C ASN A 79 11.20 -15.89 5.85
N LYS A 80 12.36 -16.11 5.23
CA LYS A 80 13.61 -16.40 5.97
C LYS A 80 14.03 -15.22 6.86
N PHE A 81 13.89 -13.99 6.37
CA PHE A 81 14.12 -12.80 7.19
C PHE A 81 13.18 -12.76 8.41
N MET A 82 11.89 -13.05 8.23
CA MET A 82 10.90 -13.04 9.30
C MET A 82 11.12 -14.14 10.34
N GLU A 83 11.57 -15.33 9.92
CA GLU A 83 12.00 -16.40 10.83
C GLU A 83 13.15 -15.92 11.73
N ASN A 84 14.21 -15.37 11.12
CA ASN A 84 15.35 -14.82 11.84
C ASN A 84 14.93 -13.68 12.77
N TYR A 85 14.15 -12.72 12.26
CA TYR A 85 13.65 -11.58 13.02
C TYR A 85 12.90 -12.02 14.27
N LYS A 86 11.95 -12.96 14.13
CA LYS A 86 11.19 -13.52 15.26
C LYS A 86 12.08 -14.22 16.28
N SER A 87 13.10 -14.97 15.81
CA SER A 87 14.05 -15.64 16.71
C SER A 87 14.86 -14.65 17.55
N CYS A 88 15.15 -13.47 16.98
CA CYS A 88 15.93 -12.41 17.61
C CYS A 88 15.11 -11.47 18.50
N LEU A 89 13.77 -11.56 18.55
CA LEU A 89 12.94 -10.72 19.45
C LEU A 89 13.34 -10.87 20.94
N LYS A 90 13.88 -12.03 21.32
CA LYS A 90 14.42 -12.25 22.67
C LYS A 90 15.63 -11.38 22.98
N VAL A 91 16.42 -11.01 21.96
CA VAL A 91 17.58 -10.12 22.09
C VAL A 91 17.12 -8.70 22.42
N GLU A 92 16.09 -8.21 21.71
CA GLU A 92 15.47 -6.90 22.01
C GLU A 92 14.93 -6.86 23.44
N ARG A 93 14.18 -7.90 23.86
CA ARG A 93 13.68 -8.00 25.24
C ARG A 93 14.81 -7.98 26.27
N ALA A 94 15.84 -8.80 26.08
CA ALA A 94 16.98 -8.85 27.01
C ALA A 94 17.68 -7.48 27.11
N ALA A 95 17.80 -6.75 26.00
CA ALA A 95 18.37 -5.40 26.00
C ALA A 95 17.54 -4.42 26.84
N THR A 96 16.21 -4.47 26.73
CA THR A 96 15.32 -3.63 27.57
C THR A 96 15.39 -4.00 29.06
N GLU A 97 15.51 -5.29 29.38
CA GLU A 97 15.58 -5.77 30.76
C GLU A 97 16.92 -5.42 31.44
N CYS A 98 18.01 -5.30 30.69
CA CYS A 98 19.33 -4.98 31.23
C CYS A 98 19.70 -3.48 31.16
N MET A 99 18.81 -2.61 30.66
CA MET A 99 19.03 -1.17 30.69
C MET A 99 18.94 -0.67 32.15
N PRO A 100 20.00 -0.03 32.68
CA PRO A 100 19.93 0.64 33.97
C PRO A 100 18.98 1.85 33.89
N GLU A 101 18.35 2.21 35.01
CA GLU A 101 17.55 3.43 35.15
C GLU A 101 18.34 4.71 34.86
#